data_AF-A0A0S8EB87-F1
#
_entry.id   AF-A0A0S8EB87-F1
#
_cell.length_a   1.000
_cell.length_b   1.000
_cell.length_c   1.000
_cell.angle_alpha   90.00
_cell.angle_beta   90.00
_cell.angle_gamma   90.00
#
_symmetry.space_group_name_H-M   'P 1'
#
loop_
_entity.id
_entity.type
_entity.pdbx_description
1 polymer ?
#
loop_
_entity_poly.entity_id
_entity_poly.type
_entity_poly.pdbx_seq_one_letter_code
_entity_poly.pdbx_strand_id
1 'polypeptide(L)'
;MPQIRILPADLRNKIAAGEVIERPASVVKELIENSLDAASTDIRIEVLYGGKRLIKVSDNGTGMDKDDALLCFQSHATSKL
;
A
#
# COMPACT_ATOMS: atom_id res chain seq x y z
N MET A 1 -31.99 18.44 21.00
CA MET A 1 -31.04 18.29 19.88
C MET A 1 -29.71 17.82 20.44
N PRO A 2 -29.05 16.80 19.86
CA PRO A 2 -27.74 16.37 20.32
C PRO A 2 -26.73 17.49 20.08
N GLN A 3 -25.94 17.85 21.09
CA GLN A 3 -24.83 18.81 20.94
C GLN A 3 -23.62 18.11 20.32
N ILE A 4 -22.97 18.76 19.35
CA ILE A 4 -21.70 18.29 18.79
C ILE A 4 -20.64 18.29 19.90
N ARG A 5 -19.91 17.19 20.06
CA ARG A 5 -18.83 17.05 21.03
C ARG A 5 -17.55 16.62 20.33
N ILE A 6 -16.44 17.22 20.74
CA ILE A 6 -15.12 16.79 20.32
C ILE A 6 -14.82 15.45 21.00
N LEU A 7 -14.46 14.45 20.21
CA LEU A 7 -14.09 13.14 20.73
C LEU A 7 -12.78 13.21 21.53
N PRO A 8 -12.71 12.51 22.68
CA PRO A 8 -11.45 12.28 23.40
C PRO A 8 -10.36 11.71 22.49
N ALA A 9 -9.10 12.07 22.75
CA ALA A 9 -7.97 11.72 21.90
C ALA A 9 -7.78 10.19 21.76
N ASP A 10 -8.01 9.45 22.84
CA ASP A 10 -7.96 7.99 22.87
C ASP A 10 -9.05 7.35 21.98
N LEU A 11 -10.26 7.92 21.97
CA LEU A 11 -11.35 7.44 21.11
C LEU A 11 -11.10 7.78 19.64
N ARG A 12 -10.58 8.98 19.33
CA ARG A 12 -10.12 9.32 17.97
C ARG A 12 -9.04 8.37 17.49
N ASN A 13 -8.05 8.07 18.35
CA ASN A 13 -6.96 7.18 18.01
C ASN A 13 -7.45 5.73 17.82
N LYS A 14 -8.44 5.27 18.60
CA LYS A 14 -9.07 3.95 18.42
C LYS A 14 -9.88 3.86 17.12
N ILE A 15 -10.60 4.92 16.75
CA ILE A 15 -11.32 4.98 15.46
C ILE A 15 -10.32 4.97 14.30
N ALA A 16 -9.29 5.82 14.36
CA ALA A 16 -8.21 5.83 13.36
C ALA A 16 -7.48 4.48 13.29
N ALA A 17 -7.29 3.79 14.41
CA ALA A 17 -6.70 2.44 14.45
C ALA A 17 -7.62 1.35 13.88
N GLY A 18 -8.94 1.54 13.90
CA GLY A 18 -9.91 0.66 13.23
C GLY A 18 -9.88 0.83 11.71
N GLU A 19 -9.79 2.08 11.23
CA GLU A 19 -9.62 2.39 9.80
C GLU A 19 -8.22 1.99 9.26
N VAL A 20 -7.22 1.85 10.13
CA VAL A 20 -5.87 1.38 9.76
C VAL A 20 -5.87 -0.04 9.18
N ILE A 21 -6.87 -0.88 9.46
CA ILE A 21 -6.94 -2.26 8.94
C ILE A 21 -7.09 -2.29 7.40
N GLU A 22 -7.63 -1.24 6.78
CA GLU A 22 -7.63 -1.13 5.31
C GLU A 22 -6.22 -0.92 4.75
N ARG A 23 -5.28 -0.31 5.51
CA ARG A 23 -3.97 0.10 4.98
C ARG A 23 -3.11 -1.06 4.49
N PRO A 24 -2.95 -2.20 5.22
CA PRO A 24 -2.20 -3.33 4.69
C PRO A 24 -2.79 -3.87 3.39
N ALA A 25 -4.12 -3.96 3.30
CA ALA A 25 -4.80 -4.43 2.10
C ALA A 25 -4.62 -3.45 0.93
N SER A 26 -4.72 -2.15 1.18
CA SER A 26 -4.44 -1.12 0.15
C SER A 26 -3.00 -1.18 -0.34
N VAL A 27 -2.01 -1.36 0.56
CA VAL A 27 -0.61 -1.53 0.14
C VAL A 27 -0.45 -2.76 -0.76
N VAL A 28 -1.06 -3.89 -0.40
CA VAL A 28 -1.04 -5.10 -1.22
C VAL A 28 -1.69 -4.85 -2.58
N LYS A 29 -2.86 -4.20 -2.62
CA LYS A 29 -3.57 -3.84 -3.85
C LYS A 29 -2.67 -3.03 -4.80
N GLU A 30 -2.10 -1.94 -4.33
CA GLU A 30 -1.29 -1.05 -5.17
C GLU A 30 -0.03 -1.76 -5.71
N LEU A 31 0.60 -2.62 -4.90
CA LEU A 31 1.74 -3.41 -5.36
C LEU A 31 1.34 -4.43 -6.43
N ILE A 32 0.19 -5.10 -6.28
CA ILE A 32 -0.33 -6.02 -7.30
C ILE A 32 -0.65 -5.27 -8.60
N GLU A 33 -1.31 -4.11 -8.51
CA GLU A 33 -1.62 -3.28 -9.68
C GLU A 33 -0.34 -2.87 -10.42
N ASN A 34 0.72 -2.49 -9.71
CA ASN A 34 2.02 -2.22 -10.32
C ASN A 34 2.64 -3.45 -10.99
N SER A 35 2.54 -4.64 -10.39
CA SER A 35 3.01 -5.88 -11.02
C SER A 35 2.22 -6.20 -12.29
N LEU A 36 0.90 -5.98 -12.30
CA LEU A 36 0.05 -6.17 -13.48
C LEU A 36 0.39 -5.18 -14.60
N ASP A 37 0.61 -3.91 -14.26
CA ASP A 37 1.04 -2.89 -15.23
C ASP A 37 2.42 -3.23 -15.84
N ALA A 38 3.28 -3.92 -15.09
CA ALA A 38 4.54 -4.50 -15.59
C ALA A 38 4.35 -5.80 -16.40
N ALA A 39 3.12 -6.13 -16.81
CA ALA A 39 2.77 -7.33 -17.57
C ALA A 39 3.20 -8.66 -16.92
N SER A 40 3.23 -8.70 -15.58
CA SER A 40 3.60 -9.91 -14.84
C SER A 40 2.59 -11.04 -15.06
N THR A 41 3.10 -12.27 -15.13
CA THR A 41 2.29 -13.49 -15.27
C THR A 41 2.34 -14.39 -14.03
N ASP A 42 3.35 -14.21 -13.18
CA ASP A 42 3.50 -14.83 -11.87
C ASP A 42 3.72 -13.72 -10.85
N ILE A 43 2.86 -13.68 -9.82
CA ILE A 43 2.95 -12.73 -8.71
C ILE A 43 2.81 -13.52 -7.42
N ARG A 44 3.87 -13.51 -6.60
CA ARG A 44 3.90 -14.13 -5.28
C ARG A 44 3.78 -13.08 -4.18
N ILE A 45 2.87 -13.34 -3.24
CA ILE A 45 2.58 -12.46 -2.11
C ILE A 45 2.88 -13.19 -0.80
N GLU A 46 3.71 -12.59 0.03
CA GLU A 46 4.03 -13.06 1.38
C GLU A 46 3.59 -12.02 2.41
N VAL A 47 2.76 -12.43 3.37
CA VAL A 47 2.22 -11.54 4.41
C VAL A 47 2.46 -12.15 5.78
N LEU A 48 3.04 -11.37 6.71
CA LEU A 48 3.24 -11.79 8.10
C LEU A 48 2.51 -10.85 9.07
N TYR A 49 1.84 -11.44 10.07
CA TYR A 49 1.06 -10.72 11.10
C TYR A 49 0.06 -9.71 10.50
N GLY A 50 -0.69 -10.12 9.47
CA GLY A 50 -1.67 -9.29 8.79
C GLY A 50 -1.07 -8.06 8.09
N GLY A 51 0.20 -8.16 7.66
CA GLY A 51 0.91 -7.10 6.94
C GLY A 51 1.58 -6.06 7.84
N LYS A 52 1.40 -6.14 9.16
CA LYS A 52 2.05 -5.23 10.12
C LYS A 52 3.55 -5.47 10.24
N ARG A 53 3.99 -6.72 10.03
CA ARG A 53 5.41 -7.09 10.11
C ARG A 53 6.06 -7.16 8.73
N LEU A 54 5.37 -7.74 7.75
CA LEU A 54 5.88 -7.90 6.40
C LEU A 54 4.74 -7.91 5.40
N ILE A 55 4.93 -7.14 4.33
CA ILE A 55 4.25 -7.30 3.05
C ILE A 55 5.37 -7.39 2.02
N LYS A 56 5.43 -8.51 1.29
CA LYS A 56 6.37 -8.70 0.19
C LYS A 56 5.58 -9.18 -1.02
N VAL A 57 5.76 -8.47 -2.12
CA VAL A 57 5.23 -8.83 -3.44
C VAL A 57 6.43 -9.05 -4.34
N SER A 58 6.43 -10.16 -5.07
CA SER A 58 7.49 -10.52 -6.02
C SER A 58 6.83 -10.96 -7.30
N ASP A 59 7.24 -10.36 -8.40
CA ASP A 59 6.69 -10.65 -9.71
C ASP A 59 7.78 -10.94 -10.74
N ASN A 60 7.35 -11.37 -11.92
CA ASN A 60 8.20 -11.64 -13.07
C ASN A 60 7.93 -10.67 -14.24
N GLY A 61 7.49 -9.44 -13.93
CA GLY A 61 7.19 -8.43 -14.93
C GLY A 61 8.42 -7.87 -15.61
N THR A 62 8.21 -6.81 -16.40
CA THR A 62 9.28 -6.11 -17.13
C THR A 62 10.35 -5.50 -16.22
N GLY A 63 10.04 -5.32 -14.94
CA GLY A 63 10.93 -4.72 -13.96
C GLY A 63 11.17 -3.23 -14.21
N MET A 64 12.22 -2.71 -13.56
CA MET A 64 12.73 -1.35 -13.73
C MET A 64 14.22 -1.44 -14.02
N ASP A 65 14.73 -0.53 -14.85
CA ASP A 65 16.17 -0.34 -14.93
C ASP A 65 16.69 0.38 -13.67
N LYS A 66 18.01 0.56 -13.60
CA LYS A 66 18.64 1.13 -12.40
C LYS A 66 18.20 2.57 -12.13
N ASP A 67 18.01 3.37 -13.17
CA ASP A 67 17.70 4.78 -13.05
C ASP A 67 16.22 4.96 -12.71
N ASP A 68 15.33 4.17 -13.34
CA ASP A 68 13.91 4.08 -13.00
C ASP A 68 13.68 3.59 -11.57
N ALA A 69 14.46 2.62 -11.10
CA ALA A 69 14.38 2.14 -9.72
C ALA A 69 14.75 3.22 -8.68
N LEU A 70 15.54 4.22 -9.06
CA LEU A 70 15.84 5.38 -8.21
C LEU A 70 14.72 6.43 -8.31
N LEU A 71 14.19 6.65 -9.51
CA LEU A 71 13.15 7.64 -9.78
C LEU A 71 11.78 7.25 -9.20
N CYS A 72 11.46 5.96 -9.11
CA CYS A 72 10.13 5.48 -8.70
C CYS A 72 9.73 5.87 -7.26
N PHE A 73 10.70 6.26 -6.42
CA PHE A 73 10.45 6.77 -5.06
C PHE A 73 10.16 8.27 -5.01
N GLN A 74 10.35 9.01 -6.11
CA GLN A 74 10.08 10.45 -6.15
C GLN A 74 8.59 10.74 -6.27
N SER A 75 8.13 11.80 -5.59
CA SER A 75 6.77 12.28 -5.75
C SER A 75 6.52 12.71 -7.20
N HIS A 76 5.35 12.36 -7.74
CA HIS A 76 4.93 12.68 -9.11
C HIS A 76 5.75 12.03 -10.24
N ALA A 77 6.45 10.92 -9.99
CA ALA A 77 7.07 10.09 -11.01
C ALA A 77 6.16 8.91 -11.41
N THR A 78 5.94 8.69 -12.72
CA THR A 78 5.16 7.54 -13.24
C THR A 78 5.55 7.21 -14.68
N SER A 79 5.44 5.94 -15.05
CA SER A 79 5.63 5.43 -16.43
C SER A 79 4.29 5.12 -17.15
N LYS A 80 3.14 5.43 -16.54
CA LYS A 80 1.80 4.98 -16.99
C LYS A 80 1.00 6.03 -17.80
N LEU A 81 1.66 6.99 -18.44
CA LEU A 81 1.02 8.05 -19.26
C LEU A 81 0.80 7.61 -20.71
#